data_AF-A0A519YJE0-F1
#
_entry.id   AF-A0A519YJE0-F1
#
_cell.length_a   1.000
_cell.length_b   1.000
_cell.length_c   1.000
_cell.angle_alpha   90.00
_cell.angle_beta   90.00
_cell.angle_gamma   90.00
#
_symmetry.space_group_name_H-M   'P 1'
#
loop_
_entity.id
_entity.type
_entity.pdbx_description
1 polymer ?
#
loop_
_entity_poly.entity_id
_entity_poly.type
_entity_poly.pdbx_seq_one_letter_code
_entity_poly.pdbx_strand_id
1 'polypeptide(L)'
;MTLKTKITLGFLAMLALLLSIGGYAFYTVRQLDLKSRDILKANLYSVVLGQQMLRGLDALSQEPGSDAGLRRFRESLTREAGNITEVGEREVVDSLTQQLAVYEQAASRDGRALPAAWQPLRAQTLRMMDMNTAALTRKNTLANHYAEQANRNLILFITLAALLGLGFVASVPEAAVQPLRKLSAALAHATTRDFAATIPQESNDEFGQVAVAFNKMLSELREFRSSTAAELLTARNRASSIINTLDEGLLVLDESRRILLANPVMCELLGLPADKLVGRPASLVRLENDLFQT
;
A
#
# COMPACT_ATOMS: atom_id res chain seq x y z
N MET A 1 -18.88 -3.23 10.05
CA MET A 1 -17.41 -3.40 10.02
C MET A 1 -16.78 -2.11 10.50
N THR A 2 -15.76 -2.21 11.36
CA THR A 2 -15.01 -1.03 11.84
C THR A 2 -14.27 -0.36 10.67
N LEU A 3 -14.04 0.95 10.77
CA LEU A 3 -13.25 1.71 9.82
C LEU A 3 -11.85 1.12 9.70
N LYS A 4 -11.24 0.77 10.84
CA LYS A 4 -9.94 0.11 10.89
C LYS A 4 -9.95 -1.14 10.01
N THR A 5 -10.95 -2.01 10.14
CA THR A 5 -11.04 -3.24 9.35
C THR A 5 -11.10 -2.94 7.84
N LYS A 6 -11.92 -1.98 7.40
CA LYS A 6 -12.05 -1.61 5.97
C LYS A 6 -10.71 -1.13 5.39
N ILE A 7 -10.03 -0.23 6.09
CA ILE A 7 -8.74 0.32 5.66
C ILE A 7 -7.66 -0.78 5.66
N THR A 8 -7.59 -1.59 6.72
CA THR A 8 -6.62 -2.70 6.78
C THR A 8 -6.84 -3.73 5.68
N LEU A 9 -8.09 -4.05 5.34
CA LEU A 9 -8.40 -5.01 4.29
C LEU A 9 -7.94 -4.48 2.92
N GLY A 10 -8.13 -3.18 2.66
CA GLY A 10 -7.64 -2.54 1.44
C GLY A 10 -6.11 -2.54 1.35
N PHE A 11 -5.40 -2.20 2.43
CA PHE A 11 -3.93 -2.29 2.46
C PHE A 11 -3.44 -3.71 2.28
N LEU A 12 -4.07 -4.69 2.93
CA LEU A 12 -3.67 -6.10 2.85
C LEU A 12 -3.92 -6.65 1.44
N ALA A 13 -5.04 -6.29 0.81
CA ALA A 13 -5.31 -6.61 -0.58
C ALA A 13 -4.27 -6.00 -1.53
N MET A 14 -3.88 -4.73 -1.32
CA MET A 14 -2.87 -4.05 -2.13
C MET A 14 -1.47 -4.66 -1.94
N LEU A 15 -1.11 -5.04 -0.70
CA LEU A 15 0.14 -5.72 -0.40
C LEU A 15 0.19 -7.12 -1.04
N ALA A 16 -0.89 -7.89 -0.91
CA ALA A 16 -1.00 -9.22 -1.53
C ALA A 16 -0.89 -9.13 -3.05
N LEU A 17 -1.51 -8.12 -3.67
CA LEU A 17 -1.39 -7.85 -5.10
C LEU A 17 0.05 -7.53 -5.50
N LEU A 18 0.73 -6.64 -4.74
CA LEU A 18 2.12 -6.26 -5.01
C LEU A 18 3.06 -7.46 -4.90
N LEU A 19 2.91 -8.27 -3.84
CA LEU A 19 3.69 -9.50 -3.66
C LEU A 19 3.42 -10.52 -4.77
N SER A 20 2.17 -10.65 -5.22
CA SER A 20 1.80 -11.54 -6.32
C SER A 20 2.45 -11.12 -7.63
N ILE A 21 2.42 -9.81 -7.95
CA ILE A 21 3.05 -9.26 -9.16
C ILE A 21 4.57 -9.43 -9.09
N GLY A 22 5.19 -9.08 -7.95
CA GLY A 22 6.63 -9.23 -7.76
C GLY A 22 7.08 -10.69 -7.82
N GLY A 23 6.33 -11.59 -7.19
CA GLY A 23 6.58 -13.04 -7.23
C GLY A 23 6.44 -13.61 -8.64
N TYR A 24 5.39 -13.22 -9.37
CA TYR A 24 5.20 -13.62 -10.76
C TYR A 24 6.34 -13.12 -11.66
N ALA A 25 6.69 -11.84 -11.56
CA ALA A 25 7.79 -11.24 -12.32
C ALA A 25 9.13 -11.92 -12.03
N PHE A 26 9.43 -12.18 -10.77
CA PHE A 26 10.64 -12.90 -10.37
C PHE A 26 10.67 -14.33 -10.91
N TYR A 27 9.55 -15.05 -10.81
CA TYR A 27 9.42 -16.41 -11.32
C TYR A 27 9.63 -16.47 -12.84
N THR A 28 8.99 -15.59 -13.62
CA THR A 28 9.11 -15.60 -15.08
C THR A 28 10.52 -15.26 -15.53
N VAL A 29 11.16 -14.24 -14.95
CA VAL A 29 12.55 -13.87 -15.28
C VAL A 29 13.51 -15.01 -14.96
N ARG A 30 13.39 -15.63 -13.77
CA ARG A 30 14.25 -16.75 -13.37
C ARG A 30 14.05 -17.98 -14.27
N GLN A 31 12.82 -18.25 -14.68
CA GLN A 31 12.52 -19.35 -15.59
C GLN A 31 13.11 -19.11 -16.99
N LEU A 32 13.08 -17.86 -17.46
CA LEU A 32 13.64 -17.46 -18.75
C LEU A 32 15.17 -17.57 -18.76
N ASP A 33 15.85 -17.11 -17.71
CA ASP A 33 17.32 -17.18 -17.58
C ASP A 33 17.82 -18.62 -17.60
N LEU A 34 17.22 -19.50 -16.78
CA LEU A 34 17.64 -20.90 -16.68
C LEU A 34 17.47 -21.64 -18.02
N LYS A 35 16.28 -21.54 -18.65
CA LYS A 35 16.03 -22.22 -19.92
C LYS A 35 16.91 -21.68 -21.05
N SER A 36 17.12 -20.36 -21.12
CA SER A 36 17.94 -19.74 -22.17
C SER A 36 19.41 -20.17 -22.09
N ARG A 37 19.98 -20.24 -20.88
CA ARG A 37 21.36 -20.65 -20.65
C ARG A 37 21.65 -22.08 -21.09
N ASP A 38 20.76 -23.01 -20.74
CA ASP A 38 20.93 -24.42 -21.09
C ASP A 38 20.84 -24.63 -22.61
N ILE A 39 19.87 -23.97 -23.26
CA ILE A 39 19.69 -24.01 -24.72
C ILE A 39 20.90 -23.43 -25.44
N LEU A 40 21.37 -22.26 -25.01
CA LEU A 40 22.46 -21.57 -25.70
C LEU A 40 23.80 -22.32 -25.51
N LYS A 41 24.08 -22.81 -24.30
CA LYS A 41 25.36 -23.46 -24.02
C LYS A 41 25.50 -24.80 -24.74
N ALA A 42 24.46 -25.63 -24.73
CA ALA A 42 24.52 -26.99 -25.27
C ALA A 42 24.50 -27.00 -26.81
N ASN A 43 23.52 -26.34 -27.44
CA ASN A 43 23.36 -26.36 -28.90
C ASN A 43 24.47 -25.57 -29.62
N LEU A 44 24.94 -24.46 -29.04
CA LEU A 44 26.01 -23.66 -29.65
C LEU A 44 27.36 -24.39 -29.53
N TYR A 45 27.55 -25.19 -28.48
CA TYR A 45 28.72 -26.06 -28.36
C TYR A 45 28.75 -27.11 -29.47
N SER A 46 27.64 -27.79 -29.74
CA SER A 46 27.52 -28.75 -30.86
C SER A 46 27.79 -28.11 -32.23
N VAL A 47 27.31 -26.88 -32.45
CA VAL A 47 27.62 -26.13 -33.68
C VAL A 47 29.11 -25.81 -33.80
N VAL A 48 29.77 -25.42 -32.71
CA VAL A 48 31.23 -25.16 -32.69
C VAL A 48 32.02 -26.43 -32.96
N LEU A 49 31.63 -27.57 -32.39
CA LEU A 49 32.24 -28.87 -32.68
C LEU A 49 32.06 -29.26 -34.15
N GLY A 50 30.87 -29.04 -34.71
CA GLY A 50 30.62 -29.20 -36.15
C GLY A 50 31.55 -28.35 -37.04
N GLN A 51 31.76 -27.07 -36.68
CA GLN A 51 32.72 -26.22 -37.41
C GLN A 51 34.17 -26.72 -37.30
N GLN A 52 34.57 -27.24 -36.14
CA GLN A 52 35.91 -27.83 -35.95
C GLN A 52 36.09 -29.11 -36.78
N MET A 53 35.05 -29.93 -36.85
CA MET A 53 35.00 -31.12 -37.71
C MET A 53 35.15 -30.72 -39.18
N LEU A 54 34.38 -29.75 -39.69
CA LEU A 54 34.50 -29.27 -41.07
C LEU A 54 35.89 -28.72 -41.38
N ARG A 55 36.49 -27.93 -40.48
CA ARG A 55 37.88 -27.45 -40.63
C ARG A 55 38.89 -28.60 -40.68
N GLY A 56 38.66 -29.67 -39.92
CA GLY A 56 39.46 -30.89 -39.97
C GLY A 56 39.37 -31.58 -41.33
N LEU A 57 38.16 -31.70 -41.89
CA LEU A 57 37.93 -32.26 -43.23
C LEU A 57 38.51 -31.39 -44.34
N ASP A 58 38.37 -30.07 -44.25
CA ASP A 58 38.95 -29.14 -45.22
C ASP A 58 40.49 -29.22 -45.21
N ALA A 59 41.12 -29.33 -44.04
CA ALA A 59 42.57 -29.55 -43.95
C ALA A 59 43.01 -30.87 -44.61
N LEU A 60 42.23 -31.95 -44.44
CA LEU A 60 42.48 -33.24 -45.12
C LEU A 60 42.36 -33.14 -46.65
N SER A 61 41.49 -32.26 -47.15
CA SER A 61 41.35 -32.02 -48.60
C SER A 61 42.54 -31.26 -49.20
N GLN A 62 43.17 -30.39 -48.42
CA GLN A 62 44.32 -29.58 -48.84
C GLN A 62 45.64 -30.35 -48.73
N GLU A 63 45.81 -31.15 -47.66
CA GLU A 63 47.00 -31.98 -47.42
C GLU A 63 46.60 -33.46 -47.23
N PRO A 64 46.39 -34.22 -48.32
CA PRO A 64 46.03 -35.63 -48.27
C PRO A 64 47.16 -36.45 -47.63
N GLY A 65 47.02 -36.77 -46.33
CA GLY A 65 48.04 -37.49 -45.54
C GLY A 65 48.40 -36.82 -44.22
N SER A 66 47.93 -35.59 -43.97
CA SER A 66 48.12 -34.91 -42.68
C SER A 66 47.22 -35.52 -41.60
N ASP A 67 47.83 -36.21 -40.63
CA ASP A 67 47.13 -36.78 -39.47
C ASP A 67 46.52 -35.70 -38.55
N ALA A 68 46.91 -34.43 -38.70
CA ALA A 68 46.39 -33.34 -37.88
C ALA A 68 44.89 -33.05 -38.13
N GLY A 69 44.44 -33.12 -39.40
CA GLY A 69 43.03 -32.88 -39.75
C GLY A 69 42.11 -33.99 -39.22
N LEU A 70 42.54 -35.24 -39.37
CA LEU A 70 41.82 -36.42 -38.90
C LEU A 70 41.75 -36.49 -37.36
N ARG A 71 42.86 -36.20 -36.68
CA ARG A 71 42.88 -36.12 -35.20
C ARG A 71 41.92 -35.05 -34.69
N ARG A 72 41.92 -33.85 -35.29
CA ARG A 72 40.98 -32.77 -34.92
C ARG A 72 39.53 -33.19 -35.10
N PHE A 73 39.20 -33.82 -36.23
CA PHE A 73 37.87 -34.33 -36.49
C PHE A 73 37.44 -35.36 -35.43
N ARG A 74 38.31 -36.33 -35.13
CA ARG A 74 38.06 -37.37 -34.12
C ARG A 74 37.86 -36.79 -32.73
N GLU A 75 38.70 -35.85 -32.31
CA GLU A 75 38.57 -35.16 -31.02
C GLU A 75 37.24 -34.41 -30.90
N SER A 76 36.85 -33.67 -31.94
CA SER A 76 35.58 -32.94 -31.96
C SER A 76 34.38 -33.89 -31.96
N LEU A 77 34.42 -34.99 -32.74
CA LEU A 77 33.36 -36.00 -32.77
C LEU A 77 33.22 -36.74 -31.43
N THR A 78 34.34 -37.02 -30.75
CA THR A 78 34.32 -37.66 -29.43
C THR A 78 33.66 -36.75 -28.38
N ARG A 79 33.93 -35.44 -28.45
CA ARG A 79 33.27 -34.45 -27.59
C ARG A 79 31.78 -34.32 -27.91
N GLU A 80 31.42 -34.39 -29.18
CA GLU A 80 30.02 -34.36 -29.63
C GLU A 80 29.24 -35.57 -29.14
N ALA A 81 29.83 -36.77 -29.19
CA ALA A 81 29.21 -37.99 -28.67
C ALA A 81 28.89 -37.92 -27.16
N GLY A 82 29.64 -37.11 -26.40
CA GLY A 82 29.37 -36.80 -25.00
C GLY A 82 28.35 -35.68 -24.77
N ASN A 83 27.94 -34.97 -25.83
CA ASN A 83 27.05 -33.81 -25.79
C ASN A 83 25.86 -34.00 -26.75
N ILE A 84 25.10 -35.08 -26.58
CA ILE A 84 23.85 -35.29 -27.33
C ILE A 84 22.75 -34.42 -26.71
N THR A 85 22.29 -33.42 -27.47
CA THR A 85 21.36 -32.37 -27.05
C THR A 85 19.99 -32.46 -27.72
N GLU A 86 19.91 -33.01 -28.94
CA GLU A 86 18.69 -33.06 -29.74
C GLU A 86 18.24 -34.48 -30.11
N VAL A 87 16.93 -34.62 -30.35
CA VAL A 87 16.34 -35.87 -30.86
C VAL A 87 16.80 -36.08 -32.31
N GLY A 88 17.34 -37.25 -32.63
CA GLY A 88 17.92 -37.53 -33.95
C GLY A 88 19.44 -37.34 -34.02
N GLU A 89 20.05 -36.75 -32.99
CA GLU A 89 21.48 -36.42 -33.00
C GLU A 89 22.38 -37.63 -32.77
N ARG A 90 21.95 -38.54 -31.90
CA ARG A 90 22.67 -39.78 -31.66
C ARG A 90 22.82 -40.59 -32.94
N GLU A 91 21.77 -40.71 -33.75
CA GLU A 91 21.82 -41.42 -35.02
C GLU A 91 22.81 -40.78 -36.01
N VAL A 92 22.93 -39.45 -36.01
CA VAL A 92 23.88 -38.73 -36.87
C VAL A 92 25.32 -38.92 -36.37
N VAL A 93 25.55 -38.85 -35.06
CA VAL A 93 26.86 -39.08 -34.44
C VAL A 93 27.33 -40.52 -34.64
N ASP A 94 26.44 -41.50 -34.50
CA ASP A 94 26.74 -42.91 -34.75
C ASP A 94 27.11 -43.15 -36.22
N SER A 95 26.37 -42.53 -37.15
CA SER A 95 26.67 -42.56 -38.59
C SER A 95 28.01 -41.91 -38.93
N LEU A 96 28.33 -40.76 -38.31
CA LEU A 96 29.63 -40.09 -38.43
C LEU A 96 30.77 -40.99 -37.93
N THR A 97 30.57 -41.65 -36.79
CA THR A 97 31.56 -42.56 -36.19
C THR A 97 31.82 -43.76 -37.08
N GLN A 98 30.77 -44.37 -37.65
CA GLN A 98 30.89 -45.48 -38.58
C GLN A 98 31.61 -45.07 -39.88
N GLN A 99 31.24 -43.92 -40.46
CA GLN A 99 31.87 -43.41 -41.68
C GLN A 99 33.34 -43.04 -41.46
N LEU A 100 33.67 -42.52 -40.27
CA LEU A 100 35.06 -42.22 -39.89
C LEU A 100 35.88 -43.50 -39.85
N ALA A 101 35.37 -44.57 -39.24
CA ALA A 101 36.06 -45.86 -39.19
C ALA A 101 36.29 -46.46 -40.60
N VAL A 102 35.30 -46.35 -41.50
CA VAL A 102 35.45 -46.78 -42.90
C VAL A 102 36.52 -45.96 -43.62
N TYR A 103 36.54 -44.64 -43.41
CA TYR A 103 37.56 -43.76 -43.98
C TYR A 103 38.96 -44.09 -43.46
N GLU A 104 39.13 -44.32 -42.15
CA GLU A 104 40.40 -44.70 -41.52
C GLU A 104 40.94 -46.02 -42.07
N GLN A 105 40.07 -47.03 -42.23
CA GLN A 105 40.44 -48.32 -42.81
C GLN A 105 40.87 -48.19 -44.28
N ALA A 106 40.20 -47.35 -45.07
CA ALA A 106 40.56 -47.10 -46.46
C ALA A 106 41.88 -46.31 -46.57
N ALA A 107 42.06 -45.28 -45.75
CA ALA A 107 43.29 -44.48 -45.70
C ALA A 107 44.51 -45.30 -45.29
N SER A 108 44.33 -46.28 -44.38
CA SER A 108 45.40 -47.16 -43.92
C SER A 108 45.84 -48.20 -44.96
N ARG A 109 44.97 -48.56 -45.92
CA ARG A 109 45.25 -49.59 -46.94
C ARG A 109 45.96 -49.03 -48.17
N ASP A 110 45.51 -47.88 -48.68
CA ASP A 110 45.98 -47.35 -49.98
C ASP A 110 47.04 -46.24 -49.88
N GLY A 111 47.38 -45.78 -48.67
CA GLY A 111 48.40 -44.73 -48.44
C GLY A 111 48.08 -43.36 -49.07
N ARG A 112 46.95 -43.24 -49.77
CA ARG A 112 46.39 -42.02 -50.36
C ARG A 112 44.92 -41.93 -49.97
N ALA A 113 44.56 -40.86 -49.28
CA ALA A 113 43.18 -40.55 -48.98
C ALA A 113 42.38 -40.36 -50.29
N LEU A 114 41.29 -41.12 -50.45
CA LEU A 114 40.39 -41.02 -51.59
C LEU A 114 39.71 -39.64 -51.58
N PRO A 115 39.83 -38.82 -52.65
CA PRO A 115 39.26 -37.46 -52.70
C PRO A 115 37.73 -37.39 -52.54
N ALA A 116 37.01 -38.50 -52.68
CA ALA A 116 35.56 -38.57 -52.53
C ALA A 116 35.09 -39.14 -51.18
N ALA A 117 35.98 -39.78 -50.41
CA ALA A 117 35.59 -40.53 -49.20
C ALA A 117 35.25 -39.63 -48.00
N TRP A 118 35.62 -38.33 -48.02
CA TRP A 118 35.27 -37.36 -46.98
C TRP A 118 33.95 -36.60 -47.23
N GLN A 119 33.35 -36.72 -48.43
CA GLN A 119 32.07 -36.06 -48.73
C GLN A 119 30.91 -36.53 -47.84
N PRO A 120 30.76 -37.84 -47.55
CA PRO A 120 29.73 -38.31 -46.62
C PRO A 120 29.90 -37.74 -45.20
N LEU A 121 31.13 -37.69 -44.69
CA LEU A 121 31.46 -37.09 -43.39
C LEU A 121 31.09 -35.61 -43.35
N ARG A 122 31.41 -34.86 -44.41
CA ARG A 122 31.03 -33.44 -44.55
C ARG A 122 29.52 -33.26 -44.56
N ALA A 123 28.81 -34.06 -45.36
CA ALA A 123 27.35 -33.98 -45.47
C ALA A 123 26.65 -34.27 -44.13
N GLN A 124 27.09 -35.29 -43.40
CA GLN A 124 26.55 -35.61 -42.07
C GLN A 124 26.90 -34.56 -41.02
N THR A 125 28.12 -33.99 -41.07
CA THR A 125 28.52 -32.90 -40.17
C THR A 125 27.65 -31.66 -40.39
N LEU A 126 27.38 -31.29 -41.65
CA LEU A 126 26.47 -30.19 -41.98
C LEU A 126 25.04 -30.49 -41.50
N ARG A 127 24.54 -31.71 -41.71
CA ARG A 127 23.22 -32.13 -41.22
C ARG A 127 23.09 -32.01 -39.70
N MET A 128 24.12 -32.39 -38.95
CA MET A 128 24.18 -32.26 -37.50
C MET A 128 24.11 -30.78 -37.06
N MET A 129 24.87 -29.91 -37.73
CA MET A 129 24.85 -28.47 -37.48
C MET A 129 23.50 -27.84 -37.83
N ASP A 130 22.90 -28.21 -38.96
CA ASP A 130 21.59 -27.71 -39.40
C ASP A 130 20.49 -28.11 -38.41
N MET A 131 20.53 -29.34 -37.90
CA MET A 131 19.59 -29.81 -36.87
C MET A 131 19.76 -29.05 -35.55
N ASN A 132 20.99 -28.83 -35.08
CA ASN A 132 21.27 -28.08 -33.85
C ASN A 132 20.90 -26.60 -33.97
N THR A 133 21.21 -25.97 -35.10
CA THR A 133 20.85 -24.57 -35.37
C THR A 133 19.34 -24.41 -35.53
N ALA A 134 18.65 -25.34 -36.21
CA ALA A 134 17.19 -25.34 -36.30
C ALA A 134 16.53 -25.56 -34.93
N ALA A 135 17.11 -26.40 -34.07
CA ALA A 135 16.62 -26.56 -32.71
C ALA A 135 16.85 -25.30 -31.87
N LEU A 136 18.02 -24.67 -31.97
CA LEU A 136 18.34 -23.41 -31.31
C LEU A 136 17.35 -22.31 -31.71
N THR A 137 17.06 -22.15 -33.01
CA THR A 137 16.13 -21.13 -33.49
C THR A 137 14.70 -21.40 -33.02
N ARG A 138 14.19 -22.63 -33.11
CA ARG A 138 12.85 -22.99 -32.60
C ARG A 138 12.72 -22.75 -31.09
N LYS A 139 13.72 -23.18 -30.30
CA LYS A 139 13.68 -23.00 -28.85
C LYS A 139 13.78 -21.52 -28.47
N ASN A 140 14.56 -20.72 -29.21
CA ASN A 140 14.65 -19.28 -29.01
C ASN A 140 13.35 -18.55 -29.35
N THR A 141 12.68 -18.88 -30.47
CA THR A 141 11.38 -18.25 -30.81
C THR A 141 10.29 -18.58 -29.78
N LEU A 142 10.25 -19.83 -29.29
CA LEU A 142 9.35 -20.21 -28.19
C LEU A 142 9.66 -19.42 -26.91
N ALA A 143 10.93 -19.31 -26.53
CA ALA A 143 11.34 -18.51 -25.37
C ALA A 143 10.93 -17.04 -25.51
N ASN A 144 11.11 -16.46 -26.70
CA ASN A 144 10.74 -15.08 -26.97
C ASN A 144 9.21 -14.87 -26.90
N HIS A 145 8.41 -15.79 -27.43
CA HIS A 145 6.95 -15.74 -27.29
C HIS A 145 6.50 -15.85 -25.83
N TYR A 146 7.12 -16.72 -25.02
CA TYR A 146 6.83 -16.77 -23.58
C TYR A 146 7.21 -15.46 -22.88
N ALA A 147 8.32 -14.83 -23.26
CA ALA A 147 8.74 -13.53 -22.73
C ALA A 147 7.74 -12.42 -23.09
N GLU A 148 7.29 -12.36 -24.34
CA GLU A 148 6.26 -11.40 -24.78
C GLU A 148 4.94 -11.58 -24.04
N GLN A 149 4.48 -12.82 -23.89
CA GLN A 149 3.27 -13.13 -23.13
C GLN A 149 3.41 -12.74 -21.66
N ALA A 150 4.54 -13.05 -21.04
CA ALA A 150 4.83 -12.66 -19.66
C ALA A 150 4.84 -11.13 -19.51
N ASN A 151 5.47 -10.40 -20.44
CA ASN A 151 5.50 -8.94 -20.43
C ASN A 151 4.09 -8.33 -20.55
N ARG A 152 3.27 -8.84 -21.48
CA ARG A 152 1.88 -8.40 -21.62
C ARG A 152 1.07 -8.63 -20.34
N ASN A 153 1.19 -9.81 -19.72
CA ASN A 153 0.49 -10.12 -18.48
C ASN A 153 0.96 -9.23 -17.33
N LEU A 154 2.26 -8.94 -17.27
CA LEU A 154 2.85 -8.07 -16.25
C LEU A 154 2.33 -6.63 -16.39
N ILE A 155 2.24 -6.11 -17.61
CA ILE A 155 1.62 -4.80 -17.88
C ILE A 155 0.15 -4.81 -17.44
N LEU A 156 -0.64 -5.83 -17.80
CA LEU A 156 -2.04 -5.95 -17.36
C LEU A 156 -2.18 -5.94 -15.84
N PHE A 157 -1.34 -6.70 -15.13
CA PHE A 157 -1.37 -6.71 -13.66
C PHE A 157 -0.94 -5.37 -13.05
N ILE A 158 0.06 -4.70 -13.61
CA ILE A 158 0.47 -3.35 -13.17
C ILE A 158 -0.67 -2.36 -13.38
N THR A 159 -1.32 -2.37 -14.55
CA THR A 159 -2.44 -1.47 -14.84
C THR A 159 -3.62 -1.73 -13.89
N LEU A 160 -3.96 -3.00 -13.66
CA LEU A 160 -5.01 -3.36 -12.70
C LEU A 160 -4.65 -2.91 -11.28
N ALA A 161 -3.41 -3.12 -10.84
CA ALA A 161 -2.93 -2.67 -9.54
C ALA A 161 -2.96 -1.14 -9.39
N ALA A 162 -2.61 -0.41 -10.45
CA ALA A 162 -2.68 1.05 -10.46
C ALA A 162 -4.14 1.54 -10.34
N LEU A 163 -5.08 0.93 -11.07
CA LEU A 163 -6.49 1.28 -10.98
C LEU A 163 -7.08 0.99 -9.59
N LEU A 164 -6.76 -0.17 -9.02
CA LEU A 164 -7.18 -0.53 -7.66
C LEU A 164 -6.55 0.40 -6.62
N GLY A 165 -5.27 0.74 -6.78
CA GLY A 165 -4.57 1.71 -5.92
C GLY A 165 -5.20 3.10 -5.99
N LEU A 166 -5.53 3.60 -7.19
CA LEU A 166 -6.23 4.87 -7.36
C LEU A 166 -7.61 4.86 -6.72
N GLY A 167 -8.39 3.79 -6.92
CA GLY A 167 -9.68 3.61 -6.27
C GLY A 167 -9.57 3.59 -4.75
N PHE A 168 -8.55 2.92 -4.22
CA PHE A 168 -8.28 2.90 -2.78
C PHE A 168 -7.93 4.29 -2.25
N VAL A 169 -7.01 5.01 -2.90
CA VAL A 169 -6.63 6.39 -2.53
C VAL A 169 -7.83 7.32 -2.54
N ALA A 170 -8.72 7.21 -3.54
CA ALA A 170 -9.94 8.00 -3.63
C ALA A 170 -10.98 7.64 -2.54
N SER A 171 -11.01 6.39 -2.07
CA SER A 171 -11.98 5.94 -1.06
C SER A 171 -11.65 6.39 0.37
N VAL A 172 -10.36 6.60 0.70
CA VAL A 172 -9.92 6.95 2.06
C VAL A 172 -10.49 8.29 2.55
N PRO A 173 -10.51 9.37 1.76
CA PRO A 173 -11.13 10.63 2.14
C PRO A 173 -12.59 10.51 2.55
N GLU A 174 -13.41 9.78 1.78
CA GLU A 174 -14.83 9.58 2.09
C GLU A 174 -15.02 8.70 3.33
N ALA A 175 -14.22 7.64 3.47
CA ALA A 175 -14.34 6.72 4.58
C ALA A 175 -13.85 7.29 5.92
N ALA A 176 -12.77 8.07 5.92
CA ALA A 176 -12.09 8.51 7.15
C ALA A 176 -12.07 10.04 7.35
N VAL A 177 -11.79 10.81 6.30
CA VAL A 177 -11.58 12.27 6.44
C VAL A 177 -12.90 13.02 6.55
N GLN A 178 -13.91 12.64 5.76
CA GLN A 178 -15.20 13.33 5.74
C GLN A 178 -15.97 13.22 7.09
N PRO A 179 -16.09 12.02 7.71
CA PRO A 179 -16.72 11.89 9.03
C PRO A 179 -15.96 12.67 10.10
N LEU A 180 -14.61 12.66 10.05
CA LEU A 180 -13.78 13.44 10.96
C LEU A 180 -14.01 14.94 10.81
N ARG A 181 -14.14 15.45 9.57
CA ARG A 181 -14.48 16.86 9.31
C ARG A 181 -15.88 17.21 9.82
N LYS A 182 -16.88 16.35 9.61
CA LYS A 182 -18.24 16.54 10.13
C LYS A 182 -18.24 16.62 11.66
N LEU A 183 -17.55 15.68 12.32
CA LEU A 183 -17.42 15.66 13.77
C LEU A 183 -16.72 16.93 14.29
N SER A 184 -15.59 17.31 13.69
CA SER A 184 -14.86 18.52 14.05
C SER A 184 -15.71 19.80 13.90
N ALA A 185 -16.47 19.90 12.81
CA ALA A 185 -17.38 21.02 12.60
C ALA A 185 -18.52 21.05 13.65
N ALA A 186 -19.11 19.90 13.96
CA ALA A 186 -20.15 19.79 14.98
C ALA A 186 -19.63 20.17 16.38
N LEU A 187 -18.39 19.78 16.72
CA LEU A 187 -17.70 20.17 17.95
C LEU A 187 -17.47 21.68 18.01
N ALA A 188 -17.01 22.29 16.92
CA ALA A 188 -16.80 23.73 16.86
C ALA A 188 -18.11 24.50 17.14
N HIS A 189 -19.24 24.05 16.57
CA HIS A 189 -20.54 24.67 16.83
C HIS A 189 -21.06 24.46 18.26
N ALA A 190 -20.81 23.31 18.89
CA ALA A 190 -21.22 23.06 20.28
C ALA A 190 -20.50 23.98 21.30
N THR A 191 -19.30 24.48 20.97
CA THR A 191 -18.54 25.39 21.86
C THR A 191 -19.07 26.83 21.88
N THR A 192 -19.88 27.25 20.90
CA THR A 192 -20.39 28.63 20.78
C THR A 192 -21.62 28.94 21.64
N ARG A 193 -21.66 28.48 22.90
CA ARG A 193 -22.78 28.63 23.88
C ARG A 193 -24.10 27.91 23.54
N ASP A 194 -24.19 27.25 22.40
CA ASP A 194 -25.34 26.41 22.06
C ASP A 194 -25.06 24.94 22.39
N PHE A 195 -25.21 24.60 23.66
CA PHE A 195 -25.04 23.22 24.11
C PHE A 195 -26.20 22.32 23.66
N ALA A 196 -27.30 22.85 23.09
CA ALA A 196 -28.46 22.05 22.65
C ALA A 196 -28.17 21.25 21.37
N ALA A 197 -27.13 21.63 20.61
CA ALA A 197 -26.67 20.88 19.47
C ALA A 197 -26.36 19.41 19.84
N THR A 198 -26.80 18.47 19.00
CA THR A 198 -26.53 17.04 19.14
C THR A 198 -25.81 16.58 17.88
N ILE A 199 -24.77 15.76 18.02
CA ILE A 199 -24.06 15.21 16.87
C ILE A 199 -24.88 14.02 16.33
N PRO A 200 -25.30 14.02 15.05
CA PRO A 200 -26.02 12.89 14.47
C PRO A 200 -25.17 11.62 14.51
N GLN A 201 -25.75 10.53 15.03
CA GLN A 201 -25.12 9.22 15.01
C GLN A 201 -25.48 8.48 13.70
N GLU A 202 -24.77 8.82 12.62
CA GLU A 202 -25.01 8.18 11.30
C GLU A 202 -24.28 6.83 11.14
N SER A 203 -23.30 6.53 12.00
CA SER A 203 -22.46 5.34 11.88
C SER A 203 -22.37 4.55 13.19
N ASN A 204 -22.15 3.25 13.08
CA ASN A 204 -21.89 2.31 14.18
C ASN A 204 -20.40 1.92 14.28
N ASP A 205 -19.53 2.71 13.64
CA ASP A 205 -18.08 2.53 13.68
C ASP A 205 -17.43 3.35 14.81
N GLU A 206 -16.10 3.49 14.74
CA GLU A 206 -15.31 4.27 15.68
C GLU A 206 -15.76 5.73 15.77
N PHE A 207 -16.22 6.35 14.67
CA PHE A 207 -16.74 7.72 14.69
C PHE A 207 -18.10 7.79 15.37
N GLY A 208 -18.95 6.77 15.15
CA GLY A 208 -20.21 6.61 15.86
C GLY A 208 -20.06 6.57 17.38
N GLN A 209 -19.08 5.79 17.86
CA GLN A 209 -18.78 5.69 19.29
C GLN A 209 -18.33 7.03 19.88
N VAL A 210 -17.51 7.79 19.15
CA VAL A 210 -17.09 9.14 19.59
C VAL A 210 -18.29 10.09 19.63
N ALA A 211 -19.19 10.04 18.65
CA ALA A 211 -20.41 10.85 18.66
C ALA A 211 -21.30 10.55 19.88
N VAL A 212 -21.47 9.27 20.24
CA VAL A 212 -22.23 8.85 21.43
C VAL A 212 -21.58 9.36 22.71
N ALA A 213 -20.27 9.16 22.87
CA ALA A 213 -19.54 9.63 24.04
C ALA A 213 -19.61 11.16 24.19
N PHE A 214 -19.54 11.88 23.08
CA PHE A 214 -19.64 13.34 23.09
C PHE A 214 -21.06 13.84 23.41
N ASN A 215 -22.10 13.23 22.84
CA ASN A 215 -23.48 13.57 23.17
C ASN A 215 -23.78 13.32 24.66
N LYS A 216 -23.22 12.26 25.25
CA LYS A 216 -23.31 12.02 26.70
C LYS A 216 -22.67 13.15 27.51
N MET A 217 -21.44 13.55 27.14
CA MET A 217 -20.74 14.68 27.78
C MET A 217 -21.56 15.98 27.68
N LEU A 218 -22.13 16.29 26.51
CA LEU A 218 -22.99 17.45 26.35
C LEU A 218 -24.24 17.39 27.24
N SER A 219 -24.86 16.23 27.37
CA SER A 219 -26.02 16.03 28.24
C SER A 219 -25.68 16.29 29.71
N GLU A 220 -24.58 15.71 30.21
CA GLU A 220 -24.09 15.91 31.58
C GLU A 220 -23.75 17.40 31.84
N LEU A 221 -23.14 18.07 30.88
CA LEU A 221 -22.81 19.49 30.98
C LEU A 221 -24.07 20.39 31.04
N ARG A 222 -25.11 20.05 30.27
CA ARG A 222 -26.42 20.74 30.33
C ARG A 222 -27.06 20.54 31.70
N GLU A 223 -27.09 19.31 32.19
CA GLU A 223 -27.67 18.96 33.49
C GLU A 223 -26.97 19.74 34.60
N PHE A 224 -25.63 19.70 34.64
CA PHE A 224 -24.82 20.43 35.60
C PHE A 224 -25.04 21.95 35.57
N ARG A 225 -25.16 22.56 34.37
CA ARG A 225 -25.47 24.00 34.28
C ARG A 225 -26.89 24.31 34.76
N SER A 226 -27.85 23.47 34.43
CA SER A 226 -29.25 23.67 34.84
C SER A 226 -29.42 23.56 36.36
N SER A 227 -28.78 22.57 36.99
CA SER A 227 -28.80 22.40 38.44
C SER A 227 -28.09 23.56 39.14
N THR A 228 -26.89 23.94 38.70
CA THR A 228 -26.15 25.07 39.28
C THR A 228 -26.94 26.38 39.18
N ALA A 229 -27.60 26.63 38.04
CA ALA A 229 -28.43 27.81 37.87
C ALA A 229 -29.66 27.79 38.79
N ALA A 230 -30.32 26.64 38.92
CA ALA A 230 -31.46 26.46 39.82
C ALA A 230 -31.06 26.63 41.29
N GLU A 231 -29.91 26.08 41.70
CA GLU A 231 -29.36 26.25 43.04
C GLU A 231 -29.05 27.71 43.35
N LEU A 232 -28.40 28.43 42.42
CA LEU A 232 -28.10 29.85 42.58
C LEU A 232 -29.38 30.69 42.72
N LEU A 233 -30.39 30.43 41.89
CA LEU A 233 -31.69 31.08 41.99
C LEU A 233 -32.39 30.76 43.32
N THR A 234 -32.35 29.51 43.77
CA THR A 234 -32.95 29.09 45.03
C THR A 234 -32.25 29.75 46.22
N ALA A 235 -30.91 29.80 46.22
CA ALA A 235 -30.13 30.49 47.25
C ALA A 235 -30.43 31.99 47.29
N ARG A 236 -30.50 32.63 46.11
CA ARG A 236 -30.88 34.05 45.99
C ARG A 236 -32.27 34.31 46.54
N ASN A 237 -33.25 33.49 46.18
CA ASN A 237 -34.62 33.64 46.63
C ASN A 237 -34.74 33.43 48.13
N ARG A 238 -34.07 32.40 48.69
CA ARG A 238 -34.03 32.17 50.15
C ARG A 238 -33.43 33.36 50.88
N ALA A 239 -32.29 33.89 50.42
CA ALA A 239 -31.67 35.07 51.02
C ALA A 239 -32.62 36.29 50.98
N SER A 240 -33.28 36.52 49.84
CA SER A 240 -34.25 37.61 49.71
C SER A 240 -35.48 37.41 50.59
N SER A 241 -35.99 36.19 50.72
CA SER A 241 -37.13 35.89 51.58
C SER A 241 -36.78 36.13 53.04
N ILE A 242 -35.63 35.62 53.51
CA ILE A 242 -35.16 35.87 54.88
C ILE A 242 -35.09 37.37 55.15
N ILE A 243 -34.44 38.13 54.26
CA ILE A 243 -34.31 39.59 54.39
C ILE A 243 -35.68 40.28 54.53
N ASN A 244 -36.66 39.84 53.73
CA ASN A 244 -38.00 40.44 53.71
C ASN A 244 -38.88 40.03 54.91
N THR A 245 -38.59 38.90 55.57
CA THR A 245 -39.33 38.41 56.74
C THR A 245 -38.64 38.72 58.06
N LEU A 246 -37.52 39.45 58.07
CA LEU A 246 -36.87 39.89 59.31
C LEU A 246 -37.80 40.86 60.06
N ASP A 247 -38.03 40.58 61.34
CA ASP A 247 -38.80 41.45 62.24
C ASP A 247 -38.06 42.75 62.59
N GLU A 248 -36.75 42.80 62.35
CA GLU A 248 -35.90 43.98 62.51
C GLU A 248 -35.74 44.75 61.19
N GLY A 249 -35.64 46.07 61.28
CA GLY A 249 -35.35 46.93 60.12
C GLY A 249 -33.93 46.70 59.60
N LEU A 250 -33.79 46.24 58.36
CA LEU A 250 -32.52 46.05 57.68
C LEU A 250 -32.31 47.11 56.59
N LEU A 251 -31.20 47.84 56.69
CA LEU A 251 -30.75 48.81 55.69
C LEU A 251 -29.32 48.46 55.27
N VAL A 252 -29.11 48.19 53.99
CA VAL A 252 -27.79 47.88 53.42
C VAL A 252 -27.32 49.08 52.60
N LEU A 253 -26.08 49.49 52.80
CA LEU A 253 -25.46 50.62 52.11
C LEU A 253 -24.31 50.15 51.21
N ASP A 254 -24.07 50.85 50.09
CA ASP A 254 -22.87 50.66 49.28
C ASP A 254 -21.65 51.41 49.86
N GLU A 255 -20.49 51.23 49.24
CA GLU A 255 -19.24 51.91 49.59
C GLU A 255 -19.35 53.46 49.53
N SER A 256 -20.32 53.99 48.77
CA SER A 256 -20.64 55.42 48.65
C SER A 256 -21.75 55.88 49.60
N ARG A 257 -22.14 55.06 50.58
CA ARG A 257 -23.24 55.28 51.54
C ARG A 257 -24.61 55.51 50.88
N ARG A 258 -24.87 54.93 49.71
CA ARG A 258 -26.20 54.87 49.09
C ARG A 258 -26.92 53.60 49.52
N ILE A 259 -28.23 53.69 49.67
CA ILE A 259 -29.06 52.56 50.10
C ILE A 259 -29.12 51.54 48.96
N LEU A 260 -28.57 50.35 49.18
CA LEU A 260 -28.66 49.19 48.28
C LEU A 260 -29.94 48.39 48.49
N LEU A 261 -30.37 48.27 49.75
CA LEU A 261 -31.55 47.49 50.13
C LEU A 261 -32.16 48.07 51.41
N ALA A 262 -33.48 48.16 51.45
CA ALA A 262 -34.26 48.42 52.66
C ALA A 262 -35.35 47.34 52.74
N ASN A 263 -35.43 46.58 53.83
CA ASN A 263 -36.48 45.58 54.01
C ASN A 263 -37.83 46.24 54.39
N PRO A 264 -38.95 45.51 54.38
CA PRO A 264 -40.28 46.08 54.65
C PRO A 264 -40.37 46.78 56.00
N VAL A 265 -39.82 46.19 57.06
CA VAL A 265 -39.81 46.81 58.41
C VAL A 265 -39.04 48.13 58.41
N MET A 266 -37.89 48.21 57.72
CA MET A 266 -37.16 49.48 57.57
C MET A 266 -37.95 50.51 56.78
N CYS A 267 -38.69 50.09 55.75
CA CYS A 267 -39.57 50.98 54.98
C CYS A 267 -40.72 51.52 55.85
N GLU A 268 -41.30 50.68 56.71
CA GLU A 268 -42.34 51.09 57.68
C GLU A 268 -41.79 52.04 58.74
N LEU A 269 -40.64 51.72 59.33
CA LEU A 269 -39.96 52.59 60.30
C LEU A 269 -39.63 53.95 59.71
N LEU A 270 -39.19 53.99 58.44
CA LEU A 270 -38.88 55.24 57.75
C LEU A 270 -40.09 55.90 57.08
N GLY A 271 -41.27 55.28 57.10
CA GLY A 271 -42.48 55.80 56.46
C GLY A 271 -42.37 56.03 54.95
N LEU A 272 -41.40 55.38 54.29
CA LEU A 272 -41.09 55.57 52.87
C LEU A 272 -41.04 54.21 52.16
N PRO A 273 -41.63 54.09 50.95
CA PRO A 273 -41.57 52.85 50.18
C PRO A 273 -40.14 52.59 49.66
N ALA A 274 -39.78 51.32 49.50
CA ALA A 274 -38.43 50.88 49.12
C ALA A 274 -37.91 51.54 47.84
N ASP A 275 -38.78 51.74 46.86
CA ASP A 275 -38.54 52.40 45.57
C ASP A 275 -38.16 53.89 45.69
N LYS A 276 -38.48 54.54 46.81
CA LYS A 276 -38.01 55.90 47.13
C LYS A 276 -36.73 55.92 47.98
N LEU A 277 -36.34 54.79 48.58
CA LEU A 277 -35.17 54.66 49.44
C LEU A 277 -33.95 54.14 48.67
N VAL A 278 -34.12 53.09 47.86
CA VAL A 278 -33.04 52.42 47.14
C VAL A 278 -32.40 53.35 46.11
N GLY A 279 -31.06 53.40 46.08
CA GLY A 279 -30.25 54.26 45.22
C GLY A 279 -29.99 55.68 45.77
N ARG A 280 -30.70 56.10 46.82
CA ARG A 280 -30.49 57.41 47.45
C ARG A 280 -29.34 57.38 48.47
N PRO A 281 -28.58 58.48 48.63
CA PRO A 281 -27.63 58.64 49.72
C PRO A 281 -28.34 58.58 51.09
N ALA A 282 -27.84 57.76 52.01
CA ALA A 282 -28.41 57.63 53.35
C ALA A 282 -28.41 58.96 54.14
N SER A 283 -27.46 59.85 53.84
CA SER A 283 -27.37 61.18 54.45
C SER A 283 -28.58 62.08 54.16
N LEU A 284 -29.23 61.92 53.00
CA LEU A 284 -30.42 62.70 52.64
C LEU A 284 -31.67 62.18 53.35
N VAL A 285 -31.81 60.86 53.46
CA VAL A 285 -32.93 60.25 54.19
C VAL A 285 -32.86 60.58 55.69
N ARG A 286 -31.66 60.73 56.25
CA ARG A 286 -31.44 61.18 57.63
C ARG A 286 -31.97 62.59 57.91
N LEU A 287 -31.97 63.49 56.92
CA LEU A 287 -32.44 64.88 57.10
C LEU A 287 -33.97 64.99 57.11
N GLU A 288 -34.66 63.99 56.57
CA GLU A 288 -36.13 63.98 56.42
C GLU A 288 -36.84 63.14 57.49
N ASN A 289 -36.09 62.48 58.39
CA ASN A 289 -36.64 61.49 59.33
C ASN A 289 -36.02 61.60 60.74
N ASP A 290 -36.85 61.81 61.76
CA ASP A 290 -36.40 62.05 63.15
C ASP A 290 -35.75 60.82 63.83
N LEU A 291 -35.91 59.61 63.26
CA LEU A 291 -35.36 58.35 63.80
C LEU A 291 -33.83 58.22 63.72
N PHE A 292 -33.14 59.06 62.95
CA PHE A 292 -31.67 59.02 62.78
C PHE A 292 -30.93 60.21 63.44
N GLN A 293 -31.58 60.96 64.35
CA GLN A 293 -30.99 62.15 65.00
C GLN A 293 -30.15 61.86 66.27
N THR A 294 -29.86 60.60 66.60
CA THR A 294 -28.87 60.22 67.62
C THR A 294 -27.60 59.66 67.01
#